data_AF-A0A4Q2K1M1-F1
#
_entry.id   AF-A0A4Q2K1M1-F1
#
_cell.length_a   1.000
_cell.length_b   1.000
_cell.length_c   1.000
_cell.angle_alpha   90.00
_cell.angle_beta   90.00
_cell.angle_gamma   90.00
#
_symmetry.space_group_name_H-M   'P 1'
#
loop_
_entity.id
_entity.type
_entity.pdbx_description
1 polymer ?
#
loop_
_entity_poly.entity_id
_entity_poly.type
_entity_poly.pdbx_seq_one_letter_code
_entity_poly.pdbx_strand_id
1 'polypeptide(L)'
;MGKNRKRKWSFKSRVKLQSEPDLQNIVQFYVFESPVPGASVKGKTFEDLGWKDHAYATLHAKMRESSGLFEKGHWVDCPIKNVEQELEKLDRLNGYDCSFEFAVHCKRSDLNKTEALFYLIRNALAHGGFRISTDGPEHYLVLENRADGELKGRAVIKMDALLKWAKLLSKKRKGD
;
A
#
# COMPACT_ATOMS: atom_id res chain seq x y z
N MET A 1 6.25 20.56 -19.68
CA MET A 1 5.53 20.36 -18.41
C MET A 1 4.12 19.89 -18.72
N GLY A 2 3.89 18.57 -18.73
CA GLY A 2 2.54 18.02 -18.95
C GLY A 2 1.68 18.29 -17.73
N LYS A 3 0.50 18.88 -17.92
CA LYS A 3 -0.50 19.05 -16.85
C LYS A 3 -0.79 17.67 -16.23
N ASN A 4 -0.72 17.54 -14.90
CA ASN A 4 -1.13 16.34 -14.16
C ASN A 4 -2.58 16.00 -14.47
N ARG A 5 -2.81 15.18 -15.50
CA ARG A 5 -4.14 14.78 -15.91
C ARG A 5 -4.62 13.70 -14.95
N LYS A 6 -5.54 14.08 -14.07
CA LYS A 6 -6.18 13.14 -13.17
C LYS A 6 -6.90 12.03 -13.92
N ARG A 7 -6.71 10.82 -13.42
CA ARG A 7 -7.33 9.57 -13.85
C ARG A 7 -8.47 9.24 -12.88
N LYS A 8 -9.51 8.57 -13.36
CA LYS A 8 -10.62 8.12 -12.51
C LYS A 8 -10.24 6.85 -11.75
N TRP A 9 -10.74 6.73 -10.52
CA TRP A 9 -10.69 5.49 -9.73
C TRP A 9 -11.57 4.43 -10.40
N SER A 10 -10.95 3.56 -11.19
CA SER A 10 -11.63 2.49 -11.94
C SER A 10 -10.70 1.30 -12.10
N PHE A 11 -11.20 0.12 -11.73
CA PHE A 11 -10.43 -1.12 -11.56
C PHE A 11 -10.95 -2.29 -12.40
N LYS A 12 -11.87 -2.03 -13.33
CA LYS A 12 -12.48 -3.08 -14.17
C LYS A 12 -11.51 -3.65 -15.23
N SER A 13 -10.34 -3.05 -15.42
CA SER A 13 -9.37 -3.48 -16.41
C SER A 13 -8.78 -4.84 -16.05
N ARG A 14 -8.78 -5.77 -17.01
CA ARG A 14 -8.13 -7.07 -16.84
C ARG A 14 -6.62 -6.90 -16.67
N VAL A 15 -6.07 -7.53 -15.65
CA VAL A 15 -4.62 -7.62 -15.44
C VAL A 15 -4.12 -8.97 -15.94
N LYS A 16 -3.08 -8.96 -16.78
CA LYS A 16 -2.42 -10.18 -17.26
C LYS A 16 -1.29 -10.56 -16.31
N LEU A 17 -1.64 -11.13 -15.14
CA LEU A 17 -0.67 -11.40 -14.08
C LEU A 17 0.55 -12.22 -14.57
N GLN A 18 0.34 -13.17 -15.50
CA GLN A 18 1.40 -14.02 -16.07
C GLN A 18 2.52 -13.24 -16.78
N SER A 19 2.24 -12.04 -17.30
CA SER A 19 3.23 -11.20 -17.98
C SER A 19 3.81 -10.09 -17.10
N GLU A 20 3.45 -10.05 -15.82
CA GLU A 20 3.81 -8.97 -14.89
C GLU A 20 4.60 -9.53 -13.70
N PRO A 21 5.91 -9.81 -13.85
CA PRO A 21 6.72 -10.46 -12.80
C PRO A 21 6.80 -9.65 -11.51
N ASP A 22 6.90 -8.32 -11.60
CA ASP A 22 6.89 -7.44 -10.43
C ASP A 22 5.56 -7.52 -9.67
N LEU A 23 4.45 -7.56 -10.40
CA LEU A 23 3.14 -7.74 -9.78
C LEU A 23 3.01 -9.13 -9.15
N GLN A 24 3.54 -10.19 -9.78
CA GLN A 24 3.55 -11.53 -9.19
C GLN A 24 4.29 -11.53 -7.85
N ASN A 25 5.45 -10.89 -7.77
CA ASN A 25 6.22 -10.78 -6.52
C ASN A 25 5.49 -9.96 -5.45
N ILE A 26 4.85 -8.85 -5.84
CA ILE A 26 4.03 -8.06 -4.93
C ILE A 26 2.84 -8.88 -4.42
N VAL A 27 2.12 -9.60 -5.29
CA VAL A 27 1.00 -10.46 -4.89
C VAL A 27 1.47 -11.60 -3.98
N GLN A 28 2.59 -12.24 -4.32
CA GLN A 28 3.18 -13.30 -3.50
C GLN A 28 3.40 -12.81 -2.06
N PHE A 29 4.06 -11.66 -1.91
CA PHE A 29 4.39 -11.14 -0.58
C PHE A 29 3.18 -10.53 0.14
N TYR A 30 2.48 -9.57 -0.48
CA TYR A 30 1.43 -8.80 0.21
C TYR A 30 0.12 -9.56 0.39
N VAL A 31 -0.16 -10.56 -0.45
CA VAL A 31 -1.39 -11.36 -0.37
C VAL A 31 -1.12 -12.73 0.23
N PHE A 32 -0.25 -13.52 -0.40
CA PHE A 32 -0.06 -14.92 0.03
C PHE A 32 0.85 -15.05 1.25
N GLU A 33 1.84 -14.20 1.44
CA GLU A 33 2.78 -14.24 2.56
C GLU A 33 2.63 -13.03 3.49
N SER A 34 1.44 -12.41 3.45
CA SER A 34 1.20 -11.11 4.08
C SER A 34 1.64 -11.09 5.55
N PRO A 35 2.39 -10.05 5.98
CA PRO A 35 2.80 -9.92 7.37
C PRO A 35 1.72 -9.38 8.29
N VAL A 36 0.53 -9.10 7.75
CA VAL A 36 -0.61 -8.66 8.55
C VAL A 36 -1.17 -9.84 9.35
N PRO A 37 -1.29 -9.74 10.68
CA PRO A 37 -1.84 -10.80 11.52
C PRO A 37 -3.20 -11.30 11.02
N GLY A 38 -3.35 -12.62 10.89
CA GLY A 38 -4.60 -13.27 10.46
C GLY A 38 -4.99 -13.05 8.99
N ALA A 39 -4.21 -12.32 8.19
CA ALA A 39 -4.58 -12.02 6.79
C ALA A 39 -4.19 -13.12 5.80
N SER A 40 -3.23 -14.00 6.17
CA SER A 40 -2.81 -15.15 5.38
C SER A 40 -2.36 -16.33 6.23
N VAL A 41 -2.73 -17.54 5.82
CA VAL A 41 -2.28 -18.81 6.42
C VAL A 41 -0.77 -19.05 6.22
N LYS A 42 -0.19 -18.55 5.11
CA LYS A 42 1.26 -18.67 4.85
C LYS A 42 2.05 -17.47 5.36
N GLY A 43 1.36 -16.48 5.94
CA GLY A 43 1.98 -15.25 6.43
C GLY A 43 2.83 -15.48 7.68
N LYS A 44 3.89 -14.70 7.81
CA LYS A 44 4.60 -14.49 9.07
C LYS A 44 4.36 -13.06 9.50
N THR A 45 3.87 -12.86 10.71
CA THR A 45 3.53 -11.52 11.19
C THR A 45 4.77 -10.60 11.23
N PHE A 46 4.55 -9.29 11.30
CA PHE A 46 5.66 -8.36 11.55
C PHE A 46 6.50 -8.77 12.77
N GLU A 47 5.84 -9.24 13.83
CA GLU A 47 6.50 -9.74 15.03
C GLU A 47 7.33 -11.01 14.75
N ASP A 48 6.79 -11.99 14.03
CA ASP A 48 7.52 -13.21 13.61
C ASP A 48 8.75 -12.88 12.73
N LEU A 49 8.69 -11.76 12.02
CA LEU A 49 9.77 -11.23 11.19
C LEU A 49 10.76 -10.35 11.98
N GLY A 50 10.54 -10.16 13.29
CA GLY A 50 11.41 -9.39 14.18
C GLY A 50 11.14 -7.88 14.20
N TRP A 51 9.98 -7.43 13.75
CA TRP A 51 9.56 -6.04 13.74
C TRP A 51 8.51 -5.78 14.83
N LYS A 52 9.00 -5.49 16.04
CA LYS A 52 8.20 -5.13 17.22
C LYS A 52 8.62 -3.80 17.83
N ASP A 53 7.69 -3.10 18.46
CA ASP A 53 7.92 -1.87 19.23
C ASP A 53 8.82 -0.85 18.50
N HIS A 54 9.98 -0.53 19.08
CA HIS A 54 10.96 0.42 18.57
C HIS A 54 11.54 0.03 17.20
N ALA A 55 11.47 -1.25 16.79
CA ALA A 55 11.94 -1.69 15.48
C ALA A 55 11.13 -1.07 14.33
N TYR A 56 9.90 -0.59 14.57
CA TYR A 56 9.11 0.12 13.57
C TYR A 56 9.73 1.45 13.15
N ALA A 57 10.41 2.16 14.05
CA ALA A 57 11.11 3.39 13.69
C ALA A 57 12.23 3.10 12.67
N THR A 58 12.99 2.03 12.90
CA THR A 58 14.01 1.54 11.95
C THR A 58 13.38 1.05 10.64
N LEU A 59 12.24 0.36 10.72
CA LEU A 59 11.50 -0.09 9.54
C LEU A 59 11.08 1.10 8.68
N HIS A 60 10.46 2.12 9.29
CA HIS A 60 10.02 3.33 8.61
C HIS A 60 11.19 4.10 7.99
N ALA A 61 12.32 4.20 8.68
CA ALA A 61 13.52 4.82 8.12
C ALA A 61 13.96 4.13 6.82
N LYS A 62 14.02 2.79 6.82
CA LYS A 62 14.40 2.00 5.64
C LYS A 62 13.33 2.02 4.54
N MET A 63 12.05 2.03 4.89
CA MET A 63 10.96 2.15 3.90
C MET A 63 10.94 3.53 3.23
N ARG A 64 11.30 4.58 3.97
CA ARG A 64 11.40 5.96 3.45
C ARG A 64 12.47 6.12 2.38
N GLU A 65 13.56 5.34 2.44
CA GLU A 65 14.62 5.37 1.41
C GLU A 65 14.10 5.01 0.01
N SER A 66 12.96 4.32 -0.09
CA SER A 66 12.38 3.88 -1.35
C SER A 66 11.03 4.48 -1.69
N SER A 67 10.50 5.42 -0.88
CA SER A 67 9.14 5.94 -1.10
C SER A 67 8.92 7.35 -0.55
N GLY A 68 8.25 8.18 -1.35
CA GLY A 68 7.73 9.50 -0.97
C GLY A 68 6.49 9.45 -0.07
N LEU A 69 5.98 8.25 0.26
CA LEU A 69 4.82 8.07 1.14
C LEU A 69 5.04 8.65 2.55
N PHE A 70 6.29 8.70 3.01
CA PHE A 70 6.65 9.16 4.35
C PHE A 70 6.80 10.68 4.46
N GLU A 71 6.56 11.43 3.38
CA GLU A 71 6.44 12.87 3.43
C GLU A 71 5.20 13.30 4.23
N LYS A 72 5.27 14.48 4.84
CA LYS A 72 4.24 14.95 5.77
C LYS A 72 2.90 15.08 5.05
N GLY A 73 1.89 14.34 5.55
CA GLY A 73 0.53 14.37 5.02
C GLY A 73 0.25 13.36 3.92
N HIS A 74 1.25 12.62 3.42
CA HIS A 74 1.04 11.62 2.37
C HIS A 74 0.54 10.29 2.92
N TRP A 75 0.88 9.96 4.18
CA TRP A 75 0.40 8.76 4.85
C TRP A 75 -0.51 9.09 6.04
N VAL A 76 -1.82 8.91 5.85
CA VAL A 76 -2.85 9.26 6.81
C VAL A 76 -3.70 8.04 7.17
N ASP A 77 -3.80 7.78 8.47
CA ASP A 77 -4.76 6.86 9.04
C ASP A 77 -5.83 7.64 9.80
N CYS A 78 -7.10 7.42 9.48
CA CYS A 78 -8.22 8.15 10.09
C CYS A 78 -9.43 7.23 10.34
N PRO A 79 -10.42 7.62 11.17
CA PRO A 79 -11.68 6.89 11.25
C PRO A 79 -12.34 6.80 9.87
N ILE A 80 -13.06 5.71 9.59
CA ILE A 80 -13.67 5.46 8.28
C ILE A 80 -14.47 6.66 7.73
N LYS A 81 -15.28 7.29 8.58
CA LYS A 81 -16.11 8.46 8.24
C LYS A 81 -15.31 9.67 7.74
N ASN A 82 -14.01 9.69 7.98
CA ASN A 82 -13.11 10.77 7.56
C ASN A 82 -12.24 10.38 6.34
N VAL A 83 -12.29 9.14 5.86
CA VAL A 83 -11.42 8.69 4.73
C VAL A 83 -11.65 9.55 3.49
N GLU A 84 -12.91 9.82 3.14
CA GLU A 84 -13.23 10.67 1.99
C GLU A 84 -12.76 12.11 2.20
N GLN A 85 -12.91 12.65 3.40
CA GLN A 85 -12.45 14.00 3.75
C GLN A 85 -10.92 14.13 3.62
N GLU A 86 -10.16 13.14 4.11
CA GLU A 86 -8.70 13.16 3.99
C GLU A 86 -8.24 13.01 2.52
N LEU A 87 -8.97 12.23 1.72
CA LEU A 87 -8.72 12.15 0.28
C LEU A 87 -9.03 13.45 -0.45
N GLU A 88 -10.08 14.17 -0.04
CA GLU A 88 -10.44 15.47 -0.61
C GLU A 88 -9.34 16.51 -0.33
N LYS A 89 -8.76 16.52 0.88
CA LYS A 89 -7.63 17.41 1.24
C LYS A 89 -6.40 17.20 0.36
N LEU A 90 -6.17 15.96 -0.09
CA LEU A 90 -5.09 15.62 -1.01
C LEU A 90 -5.47 15.81 -2.49
N ASP A 91 -6.70 16.24 -2.76
CA ASP A 91 -7.26 16.37 -4.10
C ASP A 91 -7.29 15.00 -4.85
N ARG A 92 -7.52 13.93 -4.08
CA ARG A 92 -7.49 12.50 -4.48
C ARG A 92 -8.82 11.75 -4.37
N LEU A 93 -9.91 12.39 -3.93
CA LEU A 93 -11.21 11.72 -3.79
C LEU A 93 -11.84 11.38 -5.16
N ASN A 94 -11.92 12.35 -6.07
CA ASN A 94 -12.64 12.15 -7.34
C ASN A 94 -11.75 11.62 -8.47
N GLY A 95 -10.43 11.67 -8.31
CA GLY A 95 -9.46 11.12 -9.24
C GLY A 95 -8.07 11.09 -8.61
N TYR A 96 -7.11 10.52 -9.31
CA TYR A 96 -5.72 10.44 -8.87
C TYR A 96 -4.76 10.79 -10.01
N ASP A 97 -3.54 11.13 -9.69
CA ASP A 97 -2.42 11.09 -10.61
C ASP A 97 -1.21 10.46 -9.88
N CYS A 98 -0.06 10.45 -10.52
CA CYS A 98 1.15 9.84 -10.00
C CYS A 98 2.19 10.89 -9.56
N SER A 99 1.78 12.13 -9.26
CA SER A 99 2.70 13.21 -8.92
C SER A 99 3.41 13.02 -7.58
N PHE A 100 2.80 12.25 -6.66
CA PHE A 100 3.42 11.81 -5.41
C PHE A 100 2.75 10.53 -4.93
N GLU A 101 3.47 9.77 -4.08
CA GLU A 101 2.92 8.59 -3.42
C GLU A 101 2.09 9.00 -2.20
N PHE A 102 0.94 8.36 -1.98
CA PHE A 102 0.11 8.59 -0.81
C PHE A 102 -0.65 7.34 -0.40
N ALA A 103 -1.09 7.30 0.85
CA ALA A 103 -2.02 6.32 1.37
C ALA A 103 -2.92 6.97 2.42
N VAL A 104 -4.23 6.93 2.17
CA VAL A 104 -5.27 7.26 3.16
C VAL A 104 -6.02 5.97 3.46
N HIS A 105 -6.05 5.57 4.74
CA HIS A 105 -6.76 4.35 5.13
C HIS A 105 -7.44 4.49 6.48
N CYS A 106 -8.45 3.63 6.68
CA CYS A 106 -9.13 3.53 7.94
C CYS A 106 -8.16 3.06 9.05
N LYS A 107 -8.25 3.68 10.22
CA LYS A 107 -7.67 3.15 11.46
C LYS A 107 -8.36 1.84 11.83
N ARG A 108 -7.59 0.95 12.44
CA ARG A 108 -8.05 -0.33 12.95
C ARG A 108 -7.57 -0.45 14.39
N SER A 109 -8.43 -0.90 15.29
CA SER A 109 -8.09 -1.02 16.71
C SER A 109 -7.17 -2.21 16.98
N ASP A 110 -7.18 -3.20 16.10
CA ASP A 110 -6.40 -4.44 16.18
C ASP A 110 -5.04 -4.36 15.47
N LEU A 111 -4.77 -3.29 14.70
CA LEU A 111 -3.55 -3.14 13.90
C LEU A 111 -2.90 -1.77 14.16
N ASN A 112 -1.57 -1.74 14.22
CA ASN A 112 -0.85 -0.47 14.19
C ASN A 112 -0.93 0.18 12.80
N LYS A 113 -0.49 1.43 12.67
CA LYS A 113 -0.58 2.19 11.42
C LYS A 113 0.08 1.49 10.22
N THR A 114 1.25 0.87 10.42
CA THR A 114 1.99 0.12 9.39
C THR A 114 1.24 -1.12 8.96
N GLU A 115 0.76 -1.90 9.93
CA GLU A 115 -0.04 -3.10 9.65
C GLU A 115 -1.33 -2.76 8.92
N ALA A 116 -1.99 -1.65 9.29
CA ALA A 116 -3.19 -1.16 8.61
C ALA A 116 -2.91 -0.70 7.16
N LEU A 117 -1.74 -0.09 6.88
CA LEU A 117 -1.29 0.20 5.52
C LEU A 117 -1.10 -1.09 4.71
N PHE A 118 -0.45 -2.10 5.29
CA PHE A 118 -0.25 -3.38 4.62
C PHE A 118 -1.57 -4.12 4.42
N TYR A 119 -2.53 -3.98 5.34
CA TYR A 119 -3.88 -4.51 5.21
C TYR A 119 -4.63 -3.84 4.04
N LEU A 120 -4.50 -2.52 3.86
CA LEU A 120 -5.04 -1.81 2.69
C LEU A 120 -4.47 -2.42 1.40
N ILE A 121 -3.15 -2.55 1.30
CA ILE A 121 -2.47 -3.08 0.11
C ILE A 121 -2.94 -4.51 -0.18
N ARG A 122 -2.92 -5.38 0.84
CA ARG A 122 -3.37 -6.78 0.77
C ARG A 122 -4.81 -6.85 0.26
N ASN A 123 -5.74 -6.12 0.86
CA ASN A 123 -7.16 -6.21 0.49
C ASN A 123 -7.43 -5.67 -0.91
N ALA A 124 -6.81 -4.55 -1.28
CA ALA A 124 -6.93 -4.01 -2.64
C ALA A 124 -6.45 -5.03 -3.69
N LEU A 125 -5.33 -5.72 -3.44
CA LEU A 125 -4.83 -6.78 -4.33
C LEU A 125 -5.73 -8.01 -4.34
N ALA A 126 -6.11 -8.53 -3.16
CA ALA A 126 -6.89 -9.76 -3.01
C ALA A 126 -8.31 -9.65 -3.59
N HIS A 127 -8.91 -8.46 -3.57
CA HIS A 127 -10.27 -8.22 -4.04
C HIS A 127 -10.31 -7.50 -5.40
N GLY A 128 -9.18 -7.35 -6.09
CA GLY A 128 -9.11 -6.74 -7.42
C GLY A 128 -9.34 -5.22 -7.46
N GLY A 129 -9.32 -4.55 -6.31
CA GLY A 129 -9.38 -3.10 -6.17
C GLY A 129 -8.05 -2.42 -6.51
N PHE A 130 -7.38 -2.86 -7.58
CA PHE A 130 -6.08 -2.31 -7.95
C PHE A 130 -5.92 -2.16 -9.47
N ARG A 131 -4.97 -1.32 -9.87
CA ARG A 131 -4.48 -1.23 -11.24
C ARG A 131 -3.04 -0.75 -11.28
N ILE A 132 -2.36 -1.05 -12.37
CA ILE A 132 -1.06 -0.47 -12.70
C ILE A 132 -1.28 0.84 -13.45
N SER A 133 -0.50 1.85 -13.08
CA SER A 133 -0.53 3.19 -13.65
C SER A 133 0.91 3.62 -13.92
N THR A 134 1.19 4.14 -15.11
CA THR A 134 2.52 4.60 -15.49
C THR A 134 2.61 6.11 -15.54
N ASP A 135 3.76 6.65 -15.17
CA ASP A 135 4.15 8.05 -15.36
C ASP A 135 5.64 8.12 -15.72
N GLY A 136 5.94 8.40 -16.99
CA GLY A 136 7.28 8.23 -17.53
C GLY A 136 7.76 6.77 -17.37
N PRO A 137 8.97 6.53 -16.83
CA PRO A 137 9.50 5.19 -16.59
C PRO A 137 8.96 4.54 -15.30
N GLU A 138 8.20 5.28 -14.49
CA GLU A 138 7.77 4.83 -13.16
C GLU A 138 6.43 4.12 -13.21
N HIS A 139 6.35 3.00 -12.48
CA HIS A 139 5.16 2.16 -12.39
C HIS A 139 4.58 2.24 -10.98
N TYR A 140 3.28 2.52 -10.89
CA TYR A 140 2.55 2.69 -9.65
C TYR A 140 1.45 1.66 -9.54
N LEU A 141 1.30 1.10 -8.34
CA LEU A 141 0.06 0.46 -7.93
C LEU A 141 -0.89 1.50 -7.36
N VAL A 142 -2.04 1.59 -8.01
CA VAL A 142 -3.19 2.39 -7.57
C VAL A 142 -4.16 1.43 -6.92
N LEU A 143 -4.45 1.67 -5.65
CA LEU A 143 -5.12 0.73 -4.74
C LEU A 143 -6.37 1.37 -4.16
N GLU A 144 -7.46 0.62 -4.09
CA GLU A 144 -8.70 0.96 -3.40
C GLU A 144 -9.18 -0.27 -2.62
N ASN A 145 -9.50 -0.06 -1.34
CA ASN A 145 -10.18 -1.05 -0.53
C ASN A 145 -11.57 -0.55 -0.20
N ARG A 146 -12.58 -1.35 -0.59
CA ARG A 146 -13.97 -1.18 -0.19
C ARG A 146 -14.44 -2.44 0.52
N ALA A 147 -15.21 -2.26 1.58
CA ALA A 147 -15.93 -3.34 2.24
C ALA A 147 -17.35 -2.85 2.52
N ASP A 148 -18.34 -3.67 2.18
CA ASP A 148 -19.77 -3.37 2.34
C ASP A 148 -20.20 -2.05 1.68
N GLY A 149 -19.60 -1.74 0.52
CA GLY A 149 -19.84 -0.51 -0.24
C GLY A 149 -19.05 0.72 0.26
N GLU A 150 -18.56 0.70 1.50
CA GLU A 150 -17.84 1.82 2.11
C GLU A 150 -16.38 1.88 1.66
N LEU A 151 -15.88 3.10 1.42
CA LEU A 151 -14.47 3.35 1.11
C LEU A 151 -13.62 3.24 2.37
N LYS A 152 -12.82 2.18 2.49
CA LYS A 152 -11.92 1.96 3.63
C LYS A 152 -10.53 2.57 3.42
N GLY A 153 -10.13 2.83 2.17
CA GLY A 153 -8.88 3.50 1.89
C GLY A 153 -8.47 3.46 0.44
N ARG A 154 -7.53 4.33 0.09
CA ARG A 154 -6.89 4.42 -1.22
C ARG A 154 -5.42 4.75 -1.08
N ALA A 155 -4.64 4.25 -2.03
CA ALA A 155 -3.22 4.57 -2.12
C ALA A 155 -2.75 4.61 -3.57
N VAL A 156 -1.67 5.36 -3.79
CA VAL A 156 -0.84 5.32 -5.00
C VAL A 156 0.58 5.15 -4.52
N ILE A 157 1.20 4.01 -4.81
CA ILE A 157 2.54 3.64 -4.32
C ILE A 157 3.35 3.09 -5.49
N LYS A 158 4.63 3.45 -5.57
CA LYS A 158 5.53 2.90 -6.60
C LYS A 158 5.66 1.39 -6.42
N MET A 159 5.64 0.64 -7.52
CA MET A 159 5.84 -0.81 -7.49
C MET A 159 7.24 -1.16 -6.98
N ASP A 160 8.27 -0.40 -7.37
CA ASP A 160 9.64 -0.57 -6.87
C ASP A 160 9.73 -0.37 -5.34
N ALA A 161 8.99 0.59 -4.78
CA ALA A 161 8.91 0.77 -3.33
C ALA A 161 8.37 -0.49 -2.63
N LEU A 162 7.25 -1.04 -3.14
CA LEU A 162 6.63 -2.25 -2.60
C LEU A 162 7.56 -3.47 -2.68
N LEU A 163 8.27 -3.64 -3.79
CA LEU A 163 9.26 -4.71 -3.94
C LEU A 163 10.43 -4.57 -2.97
N LYS A 164 10.93 -3.35 -2.77
CA LYS A 164 11.99 -3.06 -1.79
C LYS A 164 11.53 -3.31 -0.35
N TRP A 165 10.29 -2.95 -0.02
CA TRP A 165 9.70 -3.23 1.29
C TRP A 165 9.51 -4.73 1.52
N ALA A 166 9.02 -5.47 0.53
CA ALA A 166 8.93 -6.92 0.58
C ALA A 166 10.30 -7.54 0.86
N LYS A 167 11.32 -7.16 0.09
CA LYS A 167 12.71 -7.62 0.29
C LYS A 167 13.25 -7.26 1.67
N LEU A 168 12.94 -6.08 2.18
CA LEU A 168 13.35 -5.61 3.50
C LEU A 168 12.76 -6.52 4.61
N LEU A 169 11.48 -6.87 4.50
CA LEU A 169 10.77 -7.69 5.47
C LEU A 169 11.11 -9.19 5.37
N SER A 170 11.43 -9.69 4.17
CA SER A 170 11.84 -11.08 3.96
C SER A 170 13.28 -11.38 4.37
N LYS A 171 14.13 -10.36 4.62
CA LYS A 171 15.47 -10.57 5.16
C LYS A 171 15.37 -11.05 6.61
N LYS A 172 15.73 -12.32 6.88
CA LYS A 172 16.01 -12.77 8.25
C LYS A 172 17.00 -11.81 8.89
N ARG A 173 16.64 -11.16 10.00
CA ARG A 173 17.64 -10.55 10.89
C ARG A 173 18.54 -11.68 11.39
N LYS A 174 19.83 -11.64 11.04
CA LYS A 174 20.85 -12.47 11.72
C LYS A 174 21.00 -11.88 13.13
N GLY A 175 20.60 -12.65 14.14
CA GLY A 175 20.96 -12.47 15.56
C GLY A 175 20.67 -11.09 16.16
N ASP A 176 19.60 -11.00 16.95
CA ASP A 176 19.65 -10.24 18.20
C ASP A 176 20.02 -11.24 19.31
#